data_AF-A0A0R2PQD4-F1
#
_entry.id   AF-A0A0R2PQD4-F1
#
_cell.length_a   1.000
_cell.length_b   1.000
_cell.length_c   1.000
_cell.angle_alpha   90.00
_cell.angle_beta   90.00
_cell.angle_gamma   90.00
#
_symmetry.space_group_name_H-M   'P 1'
#
loop_
_entity.id
_entity.type
_entity.pdbx_description
1 polymer ?
#
loop_
_entity_poly.entity_id
_entity_poly.type
_entity_poly.pdbx_seq_one_letter_code
_entity_poly.pdbx_strand_id
1 'polypeptide(L)' 'MNNTEKAAFRESVIVVMMGLIINFPLQTFLLWLTINSWSWTNTLAISIFTQAILTVVALIRVYSIRMRFLRGKF' A
#
# COMPACT_ATOMS: atom_id res chain seq x y z
N MET A 1 -0.40 16.36 -28.19
CA MET A 1 -0.22 15.37 -27.10
C MET A 1 -1.52 14.60 -26.96
N ASN A 2 -1.54 13.36 -27.42
CA ASN A 2 -2.75 12.62 -27.77
C ASN A 2 -3.45 12.14 -26.49
N ASN A 3 -4.79 12.19 -26.45
CA ASN A 3 -5.60 11.98 -25.24
C ASN A 3 -5.32 10.64 -24.51
N THR A 4 -4.74 9.67 -25.21
CA THR A 4 -4.32 8.36 -24.70
C THR A 4 -3.19 8.41 -23.68
N GLU A 5 -2.19 9.28 -23.86
CA GLU A 5 -1.04 9.40 -22.94
C GLU A 5 -1.48 10.01 -21.59
N LYS A 6 -2.40 10.98 -21.65
CA LYS A 6 -3.00 11.58 -20.45
C LYS A 6 -3.83 10.57 -19.66
N ALA A 7 -4.52 9.64 -20.32
CA ALA A 7 -5.28 8.60 -19.65
C ALA A 7 -4.38 7.62 -18.90
N ALA A 8 -3.33 7.10 -19.56
CA ALA A 8 -2.37 6.18 -18.95
C ALA A 8 -1.60 6.81 -17.79
N PHE A 9 -1.22 8.09 -17.93
CA PHE A 9 -0.58 8.83 -16.85
C PHE A 9 -1.51 9.00 -15.65
N ARG A 10 -2.78 9.36 -15.90
CA ARG A 10 -3.78 9.55 -14.85
C ARG A 10 -4.10 8.23 -14.13
N GLU A 11 -4.15 7.11 -14.85
CA GLU A 11 -4.28 5.77 -14.26
C GLU A 11 -3.10 5.44 -13.34
N SER A 12 -1.87 5.69 -13.81
CA SER A 12 -0.65 5.45 -13.03
C SER A 12 -0.61 6.32 -11.77
N VAL A 13 -0.98 7.60 -11.88
CA VAL A 13 -1.07 8.53 -10.75
C VAL A 13 -2.10 8.06 -9.71
N ILE A 14 -3.27 7.60 -10.14
CA ILE A 14 -4.31 7.09 -9.24
C ILE A 14 -3.82 5.85 -8.49
N VAL A 15 -3.14 4.93 -9.19
CA VAL A 15 -2.55 3.74 -8.54
C VAL A 15 -1.47 4.14 -7.54
N VAL A 16 -0.59 5.09 -7.86
CA VAL A 16 0.44 5.54 -6.92
C VAL A 16 -0.17 6.27 -5.72
N MET A 17 -1.10 7.20 -5.95
CA MET A 17 -1.80 7.95 -4.90
C MET A 17 -2.58 7.04 -3.95
N MET A 18 -3.34 6.07 -4.47
CA MET A 18 -4.02 5.09 -3.62
C MET A 18 -3.02 4.23 -2.82
N GLY A 19 -1.81 4.02 -3.34
CA GLY A 19 -0.76 3.31 -2.60
C GLY A 19 -0.19 4.11 -1.46
N LEU A 20 -0.02 5.41 -1.66
CA LEU A 20 0.43 6.32 -0.63
C LEU A 20 -0.63 6.45 0.47
N ILE A 21 -1.89 6.67 0.10
CA ILE A 21 -3.00 6.84 1.05
C ILE A 21 -3.24 5.58 1.90
N ILE A 22 -2.93 4.39 1.39
CA ILE A 22 -3.11 3.15 2.15
C ILE A 22 -1.85 2.77 2.94
N ASN A 23 -0.68 2.77 2.29
CA ASN A 23 0.55 2.35 2.97
C ASN A 23 0.98 3.33 4.06
N PHE A 24 0.85 4.63 3.83
CA PHE A 24 1.30 5.64 4.79
C PHE A 24 0.60 5.52 6.16
N PRO A 25 -0.74 5.57 6.27
CA PRO A 25 -1.40 5.41 7.56
C PRO A 25 -1.27 4.00 8.12
N LEU A 26 -1.26 2.95 7.28
CA LEU A 26 -1.07 1.58 7.75
C LEU A 26 0.31 1.38 8.37
N GLN A 27 1.37 1.91 7.74
CA GLN A 27 2.73 1.85 8.24
C GLN A 27 2.85 2.63 9.56
N THR A 28 2.33 3.85 9.61
CA THR A 28 2.32 4.66 10.83
C THR A 28 1.55 3.98 11.96
N PHE A 29 0.41 3.36 11.68
CA PHE A 29 -0.39 2.64 12.66
C PHE A 29 0.32 1.38 13.17
N LEU A 30 0.95 0.61 12.29
CA LEU A 30 1.72 -0.58 12.66
C LEU A 30 2.94 -0.23 13.52
N LEU A 31 3.67 0.82 13.16
CA LEU A 31 4.77 1.33 13.98
C LEU A 31 4.28 1.79 15.35
N TRP A 32 3.18 2.55 15.39
CA TRP A 32 2.58 2.99 16.64
C TRP A 32 2.16 1.81 17.51
N LEU A 33 1.51 0.79 16.95
CA LEU A 33 1.10 -0.41 17.69
C LEU A 33 2.31 -1.19 18.22
N THR A 34 3.33 -1.39 17.39
CA THR A 34 4.50 -2.21 17.76
C THR A 34 5.35 -1.51 18.83
N ILE A 35 5.49 -0.19 18.76
CA ILE A 35 6.26 0.60 19.72
C ILE A 35 5.45 0.83 21.01
N ASN A 36 4.19 1.24 20.90
CA ASN A 36 3.40 1.70 22.05
C ASN A 36 2.70 0.53 22.79
N SER A 37 2.21 -0.48 22.06
CA SER A 37 1.49 -1.61 22.68
C SER A 37 2.40 -2.78 23.05
N TRP A 38 3.46 -3.03 22.28
CA TRP A 38 4.35 -4.19 22.50
C TRP A 38 5.70 -3.84 23.14
N SER A 39 6.04 -2.53 23.19
CA SER A 39 7.27 -1.99 23.78
C SER A 39 8.54 -2.73 23.33
N TRP A 40 8.57 -3.17 22.07
CA TRP A 40 9.73 -3.84 21.51
C TRP A 40 10.94 -2.90 21.51
N THR A 41 12.01 -3.27 22.21
CA THR A 41 13.27 -2.49 22.25
C THR A 41 14.16 -2.80 21.05
N ASN A 42 13.88 -3.88 20.30
CA ASN A 42 14.66 -4.33 19.16
C ASN A 42 14.14 -3.75 17.84
N THR A 43 14.79 -2.69 17.35
CA THR A 43 14.45 -1.98 16.09
C THR A 43 14.43 -2.89 14.87
N LEU A 44 15.28 -3.92 14.82
CA LEU A 44 15.33 -4.88 13.72
C LEU A 44 14.07 -5.75 13.64
N ALA A 45 13.57 -6.23 14.79
CA ALA A 45 12.37 -7.05 14.85
C ALA A 45 11.14 -6.22 14.43
N ILE A 46 11.04 -4.97 14.90
CA ILE A 46 9.97 -4.04 14.52
C ILE A 46 9.96 -3.83 13.00
N SER A 47 11.12 -3.56 12.43
CA SER A 47 11.27 -3.32 10.99
C SER A 47 10.83 -4.54 10.19
N ILE A 48 11.28 -5.75 10.54
CA ILE A 48 10.92 -6.98 9.81
C ILE A 48 9.43 -7.29 9.94
N PHE A 49 8.86 -7.13 11.13
CA PHE A 49 7.44 -7.41 11.39
C PHE A 49 6.50 -6.42 10.67
N THR A 50 6.78 -5.13 10.81
CA THR A 50 6.01 -4.08 10.13
C THR A 50 6.13 -4.20 8.61
N GLN A 51 7.33 -4.49 8.09
CA GLN A 51 7.56 -4.73 6.67
C GLN A 51 6.81 -5.98 6.18
N ALA A 52 6.82 -7.08 6.94
CA ALA A 52 6.09 -8.29 6.56
C ALA A 52 4.59 -8.04 6.45
N ILE A 53 3.97 -7.38 7.44
CA ILE A 53 2.54 -7.05 7.40
C ILE A 53 2.23 -6.09 6.25
N LEU A 54 3.05 -5.05 6.06
CA LEU A 54 2.84 -4.09 5.00
C LEU A 54 2.96 -4.74 3.61
N THR A 55 3.85 -5.74 3.46
CA THR A 55 3.98 -6.51 2.22
C THR A 55 2.74 -7.38 1.95
N VAL A 56 2.18 -8.02 2.99
CA VAL A 56 0.92 -8.78 2.88
C VAL A 56 -0.25 -7.87 2.52
N VAL A 57 -0.37 -6.71 3.17
CA VAL A 57 -1.42 -5.73 2.87
C VAL A 57 -1.24 -5.14 1.46
N ALA A 58 0.00 -4.88 1.04
CA ALA A 58 0.31 -4.45 -0.31
C ALA A 58 -0.09 -5.51 -1.34
N LEU A 59 0.14 -6.80 -1.08
CA LEU A 59 -0.34 -7.90 -1.90
C LEU A 59 -1.87 -7.91 -2.00
N ILE A 60 -2.59 -7.79 -0.88
CA ILE A 60 -4.06 -7.75 -0.84
C ILE A 60 -4.59 -6.54 -1.64
N ARG A 61 -3.95 -5.37 -1.50
CA ARG A 61 -4.30 -4.16 -2.26
C ARG A 61 -4.06 -4.36 -3.76
N VAL A 62 -2.87 -4.83 -4.16
CA VAL A 62 -2.54 -5.08 -5.57
C VAL A 62 -3.49 -6.11 -6.16
N TYR A 63 -3.85 -7.14 -5.40
CA TYR A 63 -4.85 -8.13 -5.78
C TYR A 63 -6.24 -7.51 -5.92
N SER A 64 -6.68 -6.69 -4.96
CA SER A 64 -7.98 -5.99 -5.00
C SER A 64 -8.07 -4.99 -6.13
N ILE A 65 -7.00 -4.23 -6.40
CA ILE A 65 -6.91 -3.29 -7.53
C ILE A 65 -6.91 -4.08 -8.85
N ARG A 66 -6.13 -5.15 -8.98
CA ARG A 66 -6.18 -6.03 -10.17
C ARG A 66 -7.58 -6.61 -10.37
N MET A 67 -8.23 -7.08 -9.31
CA MET A 67 -9.54 -7.71 -9.39
C MET A 67 -10.66 -6.69 -9.70
N ARG A 68 -10.56 -5.45 -9.19
CA ARG A 68 -11.46 -4.34 -9.56
C ARG A 68 -11.20 -3.82 -10.97
N PHE A 69 -9.95 -3.74 -11.42
CA PHE A 69 -9.62 -3.34 -12.79
C PHE A 69 -9.97 -4.43 -13.82
N LEU A 70 -9.87 -5.72 -13.48
CA LEU A 70 -10.32 -6.83 -14.33
C LEU A 70 -11.86 -6.84 -14.50
N ARG A 71 -12.63 -6.42 -13.48
CA ARG A 71 -14.09 -6.31 -13.57
C ARG A 71 -14.61 -5.07 -14.29
N GLY A 72 -13.76 -4.09 -14.58
CA GLY A 72 -14.12 -2.89 -15.36
C GLY A 72 -13.95 -3.06 -16.88
N LYS A 73 -13.61 -4.27 -17.34
CA LYS A 73 -13.32 -4.57 -18.75
C LYS A 73 -14.18 -5.71 -19.32
N PHE A 74 -15.38 -5.88 -18.77
CA PHE A 74 -16.45 -6.68 -19.36
C PHE A 74 -17.69 -5.80 -19.56
#